data_AF-A0A843EVN1-F1
#
_entry.id   AF-A0A843EVN1-F1
#
_cell.length_a   1.000
_cell.length_b   1.000
_cell.length_c   1.000
_cell.angle_alpha   90.00
_cell.angle_beta   90.00
_cell.angle_gamma   90.00
#
_symmetry.space_group_name_H-M   'P 1'
#
loop_
_entity.id
_entity.type
_entity.pdbx_description
1 polymer ?
#
loop_
_entity_poly.entity_id
_entity_poly.type
_entity_poly.pdbx_seq_one_letter_code
_entity_poly.pdbx_strand_id
1 'polypeptide(L)'
;MVDEYITVSKVTDYIGELIGSDSNLKHVFIKGELSNVKLYRSGHLYFTLKDEESQIRGVMFGARYKLKFKPKDGMKVLIEGKIEV
;
A
#
# COMPACT_ATOMS: atom_id res chain seq x y z
N MET A 1 19.51 34.05 -4.76
CA MET A 1 19.89 32.88 -3.95
C MET A 1 19.10 31.71 -4.50
N VAL A 2 19.76 30.68 -5.00
CA VAL A 2 19.06 29.44 -5.35
C VAL A 2 18.67 28.82 -4.03
N ASP A 3 17.37 28.69 -3.79
CA ASP A 3 16.87 28.06 -2.57
C ASP A 3 17.26 26.57 -2.61
N GLU A 4 18.20 26.17 -1.76
CA GLU A 4 18.78 24.82 -1.70
C GLU A 4 17.77 23.78 -1.16
N TYR A 5 16.65 24.26 -0.62
CA TYR A 5 15.63 23.44 0.00
C TYR A 5 14.42 23.24 -0.91
N ILE A 6 14.04 21.98 -1.11
CA ILE A 6 12.78 21.61 -1.76
C ILE A 6 11.71 21.30 -0.70
N THR A 7 10.44 21.58 -1.02
CA THR A 7 9.33 21.29 -0.10
C THR A 7 9.03 19.80 -0.05
N VAL A 8 8.38 19.37 1.04
CA VAL A 8 7.87 17.99 1.16
C VAL A 8 6.94 17.66 -0.01
N SER A 9 6.05 18.59 -0.40
CA SER A 9 5.18 18.41 -1.56
C SER A 9 5.97 18.13 -2.83
N LYS A 10 7.02 18.91 -3.13
CA LYS A 10 7.85 18.70 -4.31
C LYS A 10 8.51 17.31 -4.32
N VAL A 11 8.97 16.83 -3.17
CA VAL A 11 9.55 15.47 -3.06
C VAL A 11 8.49 14.40 -3.27
N THR A 12 7.33 14.54 -2.62
CA THR A 12 6.21 13.60 -2.75
C THR A 12 5.70 13.54 -4.18
N ASP A 13 5.49 14.68 -4.83
CA ASP A 13 5.04 14.78 -6.21
C ASP A 13 6.05 14.09 -7.15
N TYR A 14 7.35 14.37 -6.97
CA TYR A 14 8.41 13.75 -7.78
C TYR A 14 8.47 12.22 -7.62
N ILE A 15 8.37 11.70 -6.39
CA ILE A 15 8.32 10.25 -6.15
C ILE A 15 7.05 9.64 -6.76
N GLY A 16 5.92 10.32 -6.62
CA GLY A 16 4.64 9.91 -7.20
C GLY A 16 4.69 9.84 -8.73
N GLU A 17 5.33 10.79 -9.39
CA GLU A 17 5.55 10.77 -10.85
C GLU A 17 6.42 9.58 -11.27
N LEU A 18 7.55 9.34 -10.59
CA LEU A 18 8.44 8.22 -10.90
C LEU A 18 7.69 6.89 -10.77
N ILE A 19 7.00 6.66 -9.64
CA ILE A 19 6.24 5.43 -9.39
C ILE A 19 5.06 5.30 -10.36
N GLY A 20 4.32 6.39 -10.59
CA GLY A 20 3.14 6.41 -11.46
C GLY A 20 3.48 6.25 -12.95
N SER A 21 4.71 6.54 -13.36
CA SER A 21 5.19 6.32 -14.73
C SER A 21 5.61 4.87 -14.99
N ASP A 22 6.01 4.12 -13.95
CA ASP A 22 6.45 2.72 -14.07
C ASP A 22 5.25 1.77 -14.27
N SER A 23 5.17 1.15 -15.45
CA SER A 23 4.11 0.19 -15.78
C SER A 23 4.11 -1.04 -14.88
N ASN A 24 5.27 -1.45 -14.37
CA ASN A 24 5.37 -2.61 -13.49
C ASN A 24 4.70 -2.36 -12.13
N LEU A 25 4.62 -1.11 -11.69
CA LEU A 25 4.06 -0.74 -10.38
C LEU A 25 2.55 -0.43 -10.42
N LYS A 26 1.97 -0.27 -11.62
CA LYS A 26 0.54 -0.05 -11.81
C LYS A 26 -0.31 -1.29 -11.54
N HIS A 27 0.27 -2.48 -11.71
CA HIS A 27 -0.41 -3.75 -11.53
C HIS A 27 0.57 -4.80 -11.02
N VAL A 28 0.63 -4.94 -9.69
CA VAL A 28 1.58 -5.82 -9.00
C VAL A 28 0.86 -6.95 -8.28
N PHE A 29 1.53 -8.09 -8.23
CA PHE A 29 1.16 -9.25 -7.42
C PHE A 29 2.20 -9.43 -6.32
N ILE A 30 1.79 -9.32 -5.06
CA ILE A 30 2.69 -9.35 -3.90
C ILE A 30 2.28 -10.49 -2.97
N LYS A 31 3.27 -11.24 -2.51
CA LYS A 31 3.14 -12.22 -1.44
C LYS A 31 3.69 -11.64 -0.15
N GLY A 32 2.97 -11.82 0.95
CA GLY A 32 3.47 -11.41 2.26
C GLY A 32 2.58 -11.86 3.41
N GLU A 33 2.93 -11.42 4.61
CA GLU A 33 2.15 -11.63 5.82
C GLU A 33 1.46 -10.33 6.23
N LEU A 34 0.19 -10.42 6.60
CA LEU A 34 -0.57 -9.30 7.14
C LEU A 34 -0.17 -8.99 8.59
N SER A 35 -0.01 -7.72 8.91
CA SER A 35 0.09 -7.20 10.26
C SER A 35 -0.70 -5.88 10.40
N ASN A 36 -0.99 -5.47 11.64
CA ASN A 36 -1.72 -4.23 11.92
C ASN A 36 -3.08 -4.14 11.18
N VAL A 37 -3.77 -5.27 11.03
CA VAL A 37 -5.00 -5.39 10.25
C VAL A 37 -6.15 -4.66 10.96
N LYS A 38 -6.70 -3.65 10.30
CA LYS A 38 -7.84 -2.84 10.77
C LYS A 38 -8.93 -2.78 9.70
N LEU A 39 -10.03 -3.49 9.96
CA LEU A 39 -11.25 -3.38 9.15
C LEU A 39 -12.20 -2.36 9.78
N TYR A 40 -12.30 -1.17 9.17
CA TYR A 40 -13.14 -0.09 9.68
C TYR A 40 -14.63 -0.30 9.38
N ARG A 41 -15.48 0.49 10.04
CA ARG A 41 -16.94 0.47 9.82
C ARG A 41 -17.33 0.90 8.40
N SER A 42 -16.56 1.78 7.76
CA SER A 42 -16.69 2.15 6.34
C SER A 42 -16.50 0.97 5.38
N GLY A 43 -15.92 -0.14 5.86
CA GLY A 43 -15.69 -1.34 5.07
C GLY A 43 -14.34 -1.37 4.37
N HIS A 44 -13.48 -0.37 4.58
CA HIS A 44 -12.09 -0.38 4.12
C HIS A 44 -11.20 -1.15 5.09
N LEU A 45 -10.29 -1.93 4.52
CA LEU A 45 -9.25 -2.66 5.24
C LEU A 45 -7.94 -1.91 5.13
N TYR A 46 -7.36 -1.52 6.25
CA TYR A 46 -6.00 -1.01 6.35
C TYR A 46 -5.13 -2.09 6.96
N PHE A 47 -3.91 -2.25 6.43
CA PHE A 47 -2.98 -3.27 6.90
C PHE A 47 -1.55 -2.86 6.57
N THR A 48 -0.61 -3.55 7.21
CA THR A 48 0.78 -3.62 6.77
C THR A 48 0.97 -4.99 6.12
N LEU A 49 1.64 -5.02 4.97
CA LEU A 49 2.12 -6.23 4.33
C LEU A 49 3.64 -6.30 4.54
N LYS A 50 4.13 -7.43 5.05
CA LYS A 50 5.55 -7.61 5.36
C LYS A 50 6.09 -8.93 4.82
N ASP A 51 7.39 -8.97 4.60
CA ASP A 51 8.20 -10.17 4.47
C ASP A 51 9.28 -10.19 5.59
N GLU A 52 10.38 -10.90 5.37
CA GLU A 52 11.47 -11.04 6.34
C GLU A 52 12.33 -9.77 6.48
N GLU A 53 12.37 -8.92 5.46
CA GLU A 53 13.28 -7.77 5.38
C GLU A 53 12.56 -6.41 5.31
N SER A 54 11.33 -6.39 4.81
CA SER A 54 10.64 -5.19 4.38
C SER A 54 9.15 -5.19 4.72
N GLN A 55 8.56 -3.99 4.72
CA GLN A 55 7.12 -3.80 4.92
C GLN A 55 6.58 -2.61 4.13
N ILE A 56 5.32 -2.70 3.73
CA ILE A 56 4.55 -1.63 3.10
C ILE A 56 3.18 -1.50 3.77
N ARG A 57 2.61 -0.30 3.76
CA ARG A 57 1.22 -0.09 4.19
C ARG A 57 0.30 -0.19 3.00
N GLY A 58 -0.86 -0.80 3.19
CA GLY A 58 -1.86 -1.01 2.16
C GLY A 58 -3.27 -0.67 2.64
N VAL A 59 -4.11 -0.29 1.68
CA VAL A 59 -5.55 -0.13 1.87
C VAL A 59 -6.30 -0.90 0.80
N MET A 60 -7.27 -1.72 1.20
CA MET A 60 -8.24 -2.33 0.30
C MET A 60 -9.60 -1.68 0.52
N PHE A 61 -10.04 -0.90 -0.46
CA PHE A 61 -11.33 -0.23 -0.40
C PHE A 61 -12.49 -1.22 -0.63
N GLY A 62 -13.52 -1.16 0.23
CA GLY A 62 -14.70 -2.05 0.12
C GLY A 62 -14.41 -3.50 0.51
N ALA A 63 -13.29 -3.77 1.19
CA ALA A 63 -12.88 -5.10 1.62
C ALA A 63 -14.00 -5.89 2.32
N ARG A 64 -14.82 -5.23 3.16
CA ARG A 64 -15.95 -5.87 3.87
C ARG A 64 -16.94 -6.56 2.92
N TYR A 65 -17.14 -6.01 1.72
CA TYR A 65 -18.12 -6.52 0.75
C TYR A 65 -17.48 -7.42 -0.31
N LYS A 66 -16.16 -7.34 -0.49
CA LYS A 66 -15.40 -8.09 -1.51
C LYS A 66 -14.76 -9.36 -0.97
N LEU A 67 -14.34 -9.36 0.29
CA LEU A 67 -13.65 -10.51 0.89
C LEU A 67 -14.66 -11.54 1.39
N LYS A 68 -14.43 -12.81 1.04
CA LYS A 68 -15.19 -13.97 1.52
C LYS A 68 -14.71 -14.46 2.90
N PHE A 69 -13.68 -13.83 3.45
CA PHE A 69 -13.07 -14.20 4.73
C PHE A 69 -12.75 -12.95 5.55
N LYS A 70 -12.52 -13.13 6.85
CA LYS A 70 -12.11 -12.05 7.75
C LYS A 70 -10.58 -12.00 7.82
N PRO A 71 -9.92 -10.97 7.26
CA PRO A 71 -8.47 -10.83 7.34
C PRO A 71 -8.03 -10.61 8.79
N LYS A 72 -6.86 -11.13 9.16
CA LYS A 72 -6.26 -11.06 10.49
C LYS A 72 -4.74 -11.01 10.39
N ASP A 73 -4.09 -10.49 11.43
CA ASP A 73 -2.64 -10.52 11.58
C ASP A 73 -2.10 -11.97 11.52
N GLY A 74 -0.91 -12.13 10.96
CA GLY A 74 -0.24 -13.42 10.77
C GLY A 74 -0.71 -14.21 9.54
N MET A 75 -1.74 -13.76 8.83
CA MET A 75 -2.18 -14.42 7.61
C MET A 75 -1.20 -14.18 6.47
N LYS A 76 -0.71 -15.26 5.86
CA LYS A 76 0.01 -15.22 4.59
C LYS A 76 -0.98 -15.05 3.45
N VAL A 77 -0.77 -14.03 2.62
CA VAL A 77 -1.71 -13.63 1.57
C VAL A 77 -0.99 -13.37 0.26
N LEU A 78 -1.75 -13.49 -0.83
CA LEU A 78 -1.40 -12.97 -2.15
C LEU A 78 -2.32 -11.77 -2.41
N ILE A 79 -1.73 -10.65 -2.78
CA ILE A 79 -2.45 -9.38 -3.02
C ILE A 79 -2.13 -8.90 -4.42
N GLU A 80 -3.15 -8.38 -5.09
CA GLU A 80 -3.04 -7.67 -6.35
C GLU A 80 -3.40 -6.20 -6.12
N GLY A 81 -2.61 -5.28 -6.69
CA GLY A 81 -2.85 -3.84 -6.51
C GLY A 81 -1.93 -2.95 -7.31
N LYS A 82 -1.86 -1.68 -6.92
CA LYS A 82 -0.98 -0.65 -7.45
C LYS A 82 -0.16 -0.03 -6.32
N ILE A 83 1.04 0.45 -6.63
CA ILE A 83 1.89 1.18 -5.68
C ILE A 83 1.70 2.69 -5.91
N GLU A 84 1.48 3.43 -4.84
CA GLU A 84 1.30 4.89 -4.83
C GLU A 84 1.97 5.48 -3.58
N VAL A 85 2.33 6.77 -3.65
CA VAL A 85 2.96 7.56 -2.56
C VAL A 85 2.16 8.84 -2.32
#